data_AF-A0A3A8RMY2-F1
#
_entry.id   AF-A0A3A8RMY2-F1
#
_cell.length_a   1.000
_cell.length_b   1.000
_cell.length_c   1.000
_cell.angle_alpha   90.00
_cell.angle_beta   90.00
_cell.angle_gamma   90.00
#
_symmetry.space_group_name_H-M   'P 1'
#
loop_
_entity.id
_entity.type
_entity.pdbx_description
1 polymer ?
#
loop_
_entity_poly.entity_id
_entity_poly.type
_entity_poly.pdbx_seq_one_letter_code
_entity_poly.pdbx_strand_id
1 'polypeptide(L)'
;MNLRSWLALSTLGLTLSAPLGVAQTRSSYVDATSYLSSQPEYLSWLELRSNLKENFDDICGDTFCEGDYSNIQSLRFQCSVNSGTGVIGQCVWVFAASNEELNPSTGGFSVQTQTWTCQSPLASGTTMASLLTALSGTSPLYATLPGTSTTIYDGLVDCL
;
A
#
# COMPACT_ATOMS: atom_id res chain seq x y z
N MET A 1 55.03 -26.65 -69.67
CA MET A 1 55.82 -25.45 -69.37
C MET A 1 54.94 -24.50 -68.56
N ASN A 2 55.45 -24.01 -67.43
CA ASN A 2 54.75 -23.43 -66.27
C ASN A 2 53.93 -22.16 -66.56
N LEU A 3 52.87 -21.86 -65.77
CA LEU A 3 52.94 -20.91 -64.64
C LEU A 3 51.60 -20.84 -63.86
N ARG A 4 51.74 -20.62 -62.55
CA ARG A 4 50.71 -20.49 -61.49
C ARG A 4 49.93 -19.19 -61.60
N SER A 5 48.69 -19.13 -61.08
CA SER A 5 48.22 -18.01 -60.23
C SER A 5 46.87 -18.32 -59.56
N TRP A 6 46.88 -18.27 -58.23
CA TRP A 6 45.72 -18.27 -57.34
C TRP A 6 45.20 -16.84 -57.18
N LEU A 7 43.88 -16.65 -57.22
CA LEU A 7 43.23 -15.46 -56.65
C LEU A 7 42.05 -15.92 -55.78
N ALA A 8 42.19 -15.67 -54.48
CA ALA A 8 41.19 -15.81 -53.44
C ALA A 8 40.52 -14.44 -53.20
N LEU A 9 39.20 -14.42 -52.95
CA LEU A 9 38.50 -13.30 -52.29
C LEU A 9 37.16 -13.86 -51.77
N SER A 10 37.12 -14.36 -50.53
CA SER A 10 36.79 -13.63 -49.29
C SER A 10 35.28 -13.34 -49.15
N THR A 11 34.55 -14.32 -48.62
CA THR A 11 33.19 -14.16 -48.06
C THR A 11 33.28 -13.47 -46.70
N LEU A 12 32.92 -12.18 -46.65
CA LEU A 12 32.83 -11.42 -45.40
C LEU A 12 31.49 -11.74 -44.71
N GLY A 13 31.48 -12.76 -43.85
CA GLY A 13 30.36 -13.05 -42.97
C GLY A 13 30.35 -12.09 -41.78
N LEU A 14 29.56 -11.02 -41.84
CA LEU A 14 29.32 -10.13 -40.72
C LEU A 14 28.28 -10.78 -39.79
N THR A 15 28.73 -11.52 -38.76
CA THR A 15 27.84 -11.98 -37.69
C THR A 15 27.58 -10.83 -36.73
N LEU A 16 26.39 -10.24 -36.82
CA LEU A 16 25.92 -9.21 -35.91
C LEU A 16 25.47 -9.88 -34.60
N SER A 17 26.39 -10.01 -33.63
CA SER A 17 26.04 -10.44 -32.28
C SER A 17 25.40 -9.26 -31.54
N ALA A 18 24.07 -9.18 -31.56
CA ALA A 18 23.34 -8.24 -30.70
C ALA A 18 23.49 -8.69 -29.23
N PRO A 19 23.88 -7.79 -28.30
CA PRO A 19 23.84 -8.12 -26.89
C PRO A 19 22.37 -8.29 -26.49
N LEU A 20 22.01 -9.47 -25.97
CA LEU A 20 20.76 -9.66 -25.27
C LEU A 20 20.79 -8.79 -24.02
N GLY A 21 20.23 -7.58 -24.13
CA GLY A 21 19.96 -6.75 -22.96
C GLY A 21 19.03 -7.53 -22.05
N VAL A 22 19.53 -7.91 -20.87
CA VAL A 22 18.69 -8.44 -19.81
C VAL A 22 17.71 -7.33 -19.48
N ALA A 23 16.44 -7.52 -19.84
CA ALA A 23 15.38 -6.62 -19.40
C ALA A 23 15.35 -6.68 -17.88
N GLN A 24 16.00 -5.72 -17.23
CA GLN A 24 15.87 -5.52 -15.80
C GLN A 24 14.39 -5.24 -15.57
N THR A 25 13.65 -6.23 -15.09
CA THR A 25 12.29 -6.04 -14.61
C THR A 25 12.38 -5.01 -13.50
N ARG A 26 12.12 -3.74 -13.83
CA ARG A 26 11.99 -2.71 -12.81
C ARG A 26 10.94 -3.22 -11.84
N SER A 27 11.32 -3.37 -10.58
CA SER A 27 10.40 -3.62 -9.49
C SER A 27 9.30 -2.56 -9.57
N SER A 28 8.11 -2.95 -10.02
CA SER A 28 6.95 -2.08 -10.07
C SER A 28 6.09 -2.35 -8.84
N TYR A 29 5.79 -1.30 -8.10
CA TYR A 29 4.78 -1.34 -7.07
C TYR A 29 3.41 -1.07 -7.70
N VAL A 30 2.42 -1.87 -7.32
CA VAL A 30 1.02 -1.71 -7.71
C VAL A 30 0.16 -1.58 -6.46
N ASP A 31 -1.07 -1.09 -6.62
CA ASP A 31 -2.04 -1.12 -5.53
C ASP A 31 -2.40 -2.55 -5.14
N ALA A 32 -2.69 -2.79 -3.85
CA ALA A 32 -3.07 -4.11 -3.33
C ALA A 32 -4.23 -4.74 -4.11
N THR A 33 -5.26 -3.98 -4.50
CA THR A 33 -6.36 -4.49 -5.32
C THR A 33 -5.90 -4.94 -6.71
N SER A 34 -4.87 -4.30 -7.28
CA SER A 34 -4.29 -4.74 -8.55
C SER A 34 -3.40 -5.98 -8.40
N TYR A 35 -2.74 -6.13 -7.24
CA TYR A 35 -1.91 -7.29 -6.94
C TYR A 35 -2.72 -8.56 -6.67
N LEU A 36 -3.84 -8.43 -5.94
CA LEU A 36 -4.69 -9.54 -5.54
C LEU A 36 -5.59 -10.01 -6.69
N SER A 37 -5.02 -10.84 -7.57
CA SER A 37 -5.70 -11.32 -8.78
C SER A 37 -6.71 -12.45 -8.53
N SER A 38 -6.65 -13.13 -7.39
CA SER A 38 -7.58 -14.21 -7.06
C SER A 38 -8.83 -13.67 -6.34
N GLN A 39 -9.99 -14.24 -6.64
CA GLN A 39 -11.25 -13.81 -6.02
C GLN A 39 -11.25 -13.96 -4.49
N PRO A 40 -10.76 -15.08 -3.89
CA PRO A 40 -10.75 -15.22 -2.44
C PRO A 40 -9.89 -14.16 -1.75
N GLU A 41 -8.67 -13.90 -2.24
CA GLU A 41 -7.79 -12.92 -1.61
C GLU A 41 -8.31 -11.49 -1.77
N TYR A 42 -8.92 -11.18 -2.92
CA TYR A 42 -9.59 -9.90 -3.13
C TYR A 42 -10.73 -9.68 -2.13
N LEU A 43 -11.56 -10.70 -1.88
CA LEU A 43 -12.63 -10.62 -0.88
C LEU A 43 -12.07 -10.45 0.54
N SER A 44 -11.01 -11.19 0.91
CA SER A 44 -10.33 -11.00 2.20
C SER A 44 -9.77 -9.59 2.38
N TRP A 45 -9.28 -8.97 1.31
CA TRP A 45 -8.84 -7.57 1.35
C TRP A 45 -9.99 -6.59 1.57
N LEU A 46 -11.14 -6.82 0.94
CA LEU A 46 -12.33 -5.99 1.17
C LEU A 46 -12.87 -6.15 2.59
N GLU A 47 -12.91 -7.38 3.09
CA GLU A 47 -13.33 -7.68 4.46
C GLU A 47 -12.40 -7.03 5.50
N LEU A 48 -11.09 -7.18 5.34
CA LEU A 48 -10.09 -6.49 6.17
C LEU A 48 -10.35 -4.97 6.22
N ARG A 49 -10.56 -4.34 5.06
CA ARG A 49 -10.82 -2.90 4.99
C ARG A 49 -12.14 -2.50 5.66
N SER A 50 -13.17 -3.34 5.54
CA SER A 50 -14.46 -3.14 6.20
C SER A 50 -14.30 -3.20 7.72
N ASN A 51 -13.64 -4.26 8.21
CA ASN A 51 -13.46 -4.49 9.64
C ASN A 51 -12.55 -3.44 10.27
N LEU A 52 -11.53 -2.95 9.55
CA LEU A 52 -10.73 -1.81 10.01
C LEU A 52 -11.59 -0.56 10.20
N LYS A 53 -12.42 -0.23 9.20
CA LYS A 53 -13.35 0.90 9.34
C LYS A 53 -14.27 0.73 10.55
N GLU A 54 -14.91 -0.42 10.68
CA GLU A 54 -15.82 -0.71 11.80
C GLU A 54 -15.10 -0.59 13.15
N ASN A 55 -13.94 -1.23 13.30
CA ASN A 55 -13.16 -1.15 14.53
C ASN A 55 -12.73 0.28 14.88
N PHE A 56 -12.42 1.12 13.89
CA PHE A 56 -12.11 2.53 14.13
C PHE A 56 -13.35 3.32 14.54
N ASP A 57 -14.46 3.12 13.84
CA ASP A 57 -15.73 3.80 14.16
C ASP A 57 -16.18 3.45 15.61
N ASP A 58 -15.96 2.21 16.05
CA ASP A 58 -16.27 1.74 17.42
C ASP A 58 -15.46 2.46 18.52
N ILE A 59 -14.24 2.90 18.22
CA ILE A 59 -13.34 3.52 19.21
C ILE A 59 -13.13 5.01 19.03
N CYS A 60 -13.59 5.60 17.93
CA CYS A 60 -13.30 7.01 17.69
C CYS A 60 -13.84 7.85 18.83
N GLY A 61 -15.10 7.67 19.21
CA GLY A 61 -15.77 8.45 20.25
C GLY A 61 -15.01 8.51 21.58
N ASP A 62 -14.44 7.38 22.02
CA ASP A 62 -13.84 7.23 23.35
C ASP A 62 -12.30 7.39 23.33
N THR A 63 -11.68 7.62 22.17
CA THR A 63 -10.21 7.65 22.06
C THR A 63 -9.70 8.78 21.15
N PHE A 64 -10.11 8.80 19.88
CA PHE A 64 -9.53 9.71 18.89
C PHE A 64 -10.36 10.99 18.68
N CYS A 65 -11.69 10.88 18.77
CA CYS A 65 -12.66 11.95 18.54
C CYS A 65 -12.91 12.82 19.80
N GLU A 66 -12.19 12.62 20.92
CA GLU A 66 -12.33 13.47 22.11
C GLU A 66 -11.48 14.77 22.05
N GLY A 67 -10.58 14.88 21.05
CA GLY A 67 -9.65 15.99 20.91
C GLY A 67 -10.20 17.20 20.15
N ASP A 68 -9.30 17.91 19.45
CA ASP A 68 -9.61 19.13 18.67
C ASP A 68 -10.65 18.92 17.56
N TYR A 69 -10.83 17.66 17.13
CA TYR A 69 -11.78 17.27 16.11
C TYR A 69 -12.69 16.15 16.62
N SER A 70 -13.98 16.43 16.71
CA SER A 70 -14.99 15.46 17.17
C SER A 70 -15.56 14.59 16.05
N ASN A 71 -15.32 14.95 14.79
CA ASN A 71 -15.81 14.23 13.62
C ASN A 71 -14.66 13.70 12.77
N ILE A 72 -13.89 12.73 13.29
CA ILE A 72 -12.85 12.04 12.50
C ILE A 72 -13.48 10.87 11.75
N GLN A 73 -13.27 10.83 10.44
CA GLN A 73 -13.78 9.80 9.54
C GLN A 73 -12.64 9.07 8.84
N SER A 74 -12.69 7.74 8.88
CA SER A 74 -11.81 6.89 8.09
C SER A 74 -12.18 6.98 6.60
N LEU A 75 -11.21 7.28 5.75
CA LEU A 75 -11.41 7.34 4.30
C LEU A 75 -11.03 6.02 3.64
N ARG A 76 -9.72 5.76 3.49
CA ARG A 76 -9.26 4.56 2.80
C ARG A 76 -7.95 4.04 3.35
N PHE A 77 -7.91 2.74 3.59
CA PHE A 77 -6.71 1.95 3.80
C PHE A 77 -6.23 1.37 2.46
N GLN A 78 -4.98 1.66 2.06
CA GLN A 78 -4.36 1.13 0.84
C GLN A 78 -2.94 0.69 1.08
N CYS A 79 -2.50 -0.34 0.36
CA CYS A 79 -1.11 -0.78 0.38
C CYS A 79 -0.52 -0.76 -1.03
N SER A 80 0.74 -0.36 -1.11
CA SER A 80 1.56 -0.57 -2.31
C SER A 80 2.28 -1.91 -2.20
N VAL A 81 2.24 -2.71 -3.25
CA VAL A 81 2.77 -4.08 -3.26
C VAL A 81 3.71 -4.26 -4.45
N ASN A 82 4.90 -4.80 -4.20
CA ASN A 82 5.81 -5.20 -5.26
C ASN A 82 5.17 -6.32 -6.08
N SER A 83 4.94 -6.08 -7.37
CA SER A 83 4.20 -7.03 -8.22
C SER A 83 4.93 -8.35 -8.46
N GLY A 84 6.26 -8.38 -8.33
CA GLY A 84 7.06 -9.59 -8.53
C GLY A 84 7.23 -10.43 -7.28
N THR A 85 7.21 -9.82 -6.09
CA THR A 85 7.53 -10.51 -4.82
C THR A 85 6.39 -10.54 -3.82
N GLY A 86 5.35 -9.73 -3.99
CA GLY A 86 4.27 -9.56 -3.01
C GLY A 86 4.68 -8.82 -1.74
N VAL A 87 5.92 -8.33 -1.66
CA VAL A 87 6.40 -7.53 -0.52
C VAL A 87 5.73 -6.16 -0.55
N ILE A 88 5.17 -5.76 0.58
CA ILE A 88 4.53 -4.46 0.77
C ILE A 88 5.61 -3.38 0.83
N GLY A 89 5.43 -2.31 0.07
CA GLY A 89 6.24 -1.10 0.18
C GLY A 89 5.82 -0.28 1.40
N GLN A 90 4.51 0.00 1.48
CA GLN A 90 3.86 0.64 2.62
C GLN A 90 2.36 0.40 2.57
N CYS A 91 1.72 0.48 3.74
CA CYS A 91 0.27 0.64 3.86
C CYS A 91 -0.01 1.99 4.52
N VAL A 92 -0.98 2.73 3.97
CA VAL A 92 -1.44 4.01 4.50
C VAL A 92 -2.93 3.97 4.75
N TRP A 93 -3.36 4.58 5.85
CA TRP A 93 -4.75 4.84 6.16
C TRP A 93 -4.97 6.36 6.20
N VAL A 94 -5.84 6.84 5.31
CA VAL A 94 -6.18 8.26 5.25
C VAL A 94 -7.42 8.52 6.11
N PHE A 95 -7.38 9.60 6.89
CA PHE A 95 -8.47 10.13 7.69
C PHE A 95 -8.73 11.59 7.33
N ALA A 96 -9.98 12.01 7.48
CA ALA A 96 -10.37 13.41 7.42
C ALA A 96 -11.22 13.74 8.64
N ALA A 97 -11.12 14.97 9.14
CA ALA A 97 -11.97 15.42 10.22
C ALA A 97 -12.44 16.84 10.06
N SER A 98 -13.47 17.16 10.83
CA SER A 98 -13.98 18.51 10.99
C SER A 98 -14.35 18.83 12.44
N ASN A 99 -14.39 20.13 12.73
CA ASN A 99 -14.97 20.69 13.94
C ASN A 99 -15.81 21.91 13.55
N GLU A 100 -17.10 21.87 13.86
CA GLU A 100 -18.07 22.91 13.53
C GLU A 100 -18.53 23.66 14.77
N GLU A 101 -18.45 24.99 14.73
CA GLU A 101 -18.93 25.86 15.80
C GLU A 101 -20.04 26.78 15.28
N LEU A 102 -21.21 26.73 15.92
CA LEU A 102 -22.34 27.60 15.63
C LEU A 102 -22.14 28.95 16.32
N ASN A 103 -22.21 30.04 15.57
CA ASN A 103 -22.41 31.37 16.13
C ASN A 103 -23.92 31.61 16.37
N PRO A 104 -24.41 31.62 17.62
CA PRO A 104 -25.84 31.73 17.90
C PRO A 104 -26.43 33.11 17.55
N SER A 105 -25.59 34.14 17.47
CA SER A 105 -26.05 35.50 17.17
C SER A 105 -26.30 35.74 15.67
N THR A 106 -25.64 34.97 14.80
CA THR A 106 -25.73 35.11 13.34
C THR A 106 -26.36 33.90 12.65
N GLY A 107 -26.39 32.75 13.32
CA GLY A 107 -26.79 31.46 12.72
C GLY A 107 -25.75 30.87 11.78
N GLY A 108 -24.56 31.47 11.67
CA GLY A 108 -23.47 30.97 10.83
C GLY A 108 -22.62 29.91 11.54
N PHE A 109 -21.99 29.03 10.76
CA PHE A 109 -21.01 28.07 11.25
C PHE A 109 -19.60 28.49 10.86
N SER A 110 -18.63 28.32 11.77
CA SER A 110 -17.21 28.21 11.43
C SER A 110 -16.80 26.75 11.42
N VAL A 111 -16.08 26.33 10.39
CA VAL A 111 -15.66 24.93 10.19
C VAL A 111 -14.15 24.88 10.09
N GLN A 112 -13.53 24.07 10.93
CA GLN A 112 -12.12 23.69 10.82
C GLN A 112 -12.03 22.27 10.27
N THR A 113 -11.06 22.00 9.40
CA THR A 113 -10.89 20.68 8.77
C THR A 113 -9.45 20.24 8.81
N GLN A 114 -9.22 18.93 8.95
CA GLN A 114 -7.89 18.34 8.98
C GLN A 114 -7.87 17.00 8.24
N THR A 115 -6.71 16.62 7.70
CA THR A 115 -6.50 15.30 7.10
C THR A 115 -5.21 14.69 7.60
N TRP A 116 -5.22 13.38 7.85
CA TRP A 116 -4.04 12.60 8.23
C TRP A 116 -3.81 11.47 7.23
N THR A 117 -2.54 11.14 7.02
CA THR A 117 -2.11 9.95 6.26
C THR A 117 -1.25 9.10 7.18
N CYS A 118 -1.86 8.13 7.84
CA CYS A 118 -1.21 7.31 8.85
C CYS A 118 -0.56 6.08 8.20
N GLN A 119 0.75 5.95 8.33
CA GLN A 119 1.48 4.79 7.83
C GLN A 119 1.43 3.65 8.85
N SER A 120 1.05 2.44 8.41
CA SER A 120 1.07 1.27 9.31
C SER A 120 2.51 0.86 9.66
N PRO A 121 2.80 0.50 10.92
CA PRO A 121 4.14 0.16 11.39
C PRO A 121 4.51 -1.28 10.99
N LEU A 122 4.66 -1.55 9.69
CA LEU A 122 4.99 -2.88 9.17
C LEU A 122 6.49 -3.17 9.27
N ALA A 123 6.84 -4.41 9.62
CA ALA A 123 8.21 -4.89 9.48
C ALA A 123 8.64 -4.88 8.01
N SER A 124 9.92 -4.62 7.76
CA SER A 124 10.52 -4.75 6.43
C SER A 124 10.37 -6.19 5.91
N GLY A 125 9.98 -6.33 4.65
CA GLY A 125 9.77 -7.63 4.02
C GLY A 125 8.40 -8.27 4.27
N THR A 126 7.49 -7.59 4.99
CA THR A 126 6.10 -8.05 5.13
C THR A 126 5.47 -8.26 3.75
N THR A 127 4.85 -9.43 3.54
CA THR A 127 4.17 -9.76 2.29
C THR A 127 2.67 -9.52 2.40
N MET A 128 2.00 -9.30 1.26
CA MET A 128 0.55 -9.16 1.20
C MET A 128 -0.18 -10.38 1.79
N ALA A 129 0.30 -11.59 1.50
CA ALA A 129 -0.26 -12.82 2.03
C ALA A 129 -0.13 -12.92 3.56
N SER A 130 1.05 -12.58 4.11
CA SER A 130 1.23 -12.56 5.56
C SER A 130 0.39 -11.49 6.24
N LEU A 131 0.18 -10.34 5.61
CA LEU A 131 -0.68 -9.29 6.14
C LEU A 131 -2.14 -9.74 6.21
N LEU A 132 -2.68 -10.27 5.11
CA LEU A 132 -4.07 -10.77 5.07
C LEU A 132 -4.31 -11.88 6.09
N THR A 133 -3.31 -12.74 6.31
CA THR A 133 -3.40 -13.80 7.31
C THR A 133 -3.42 -13.23 8.73
N ALA A 134 -2.47 -12.35 9.06
CA ALA A 134 -2.34 -11.76 10.39
C ALA A 134 -3.54 -10.90 10.78
N LEU A 135 -4.10 -10.19 9.80
CA LEU A 135 -5.24 -9.28 10.00
C LEU A 135 -6.59 -9.92 9.61
N SER A 136 -6.68 -11.25 9.58
CA SER A 136 -7.95 -11.92 9.34
C SER A 136 -8.87 -11.84 10.56
N GLY A 137 -10.19 -11.93 10.32
CA GLY A 137 -11.21 -11.87 11.37
C GLY A 137 -11.74 -10.45 11.63
N THR A 138 -12.50 -10.30 12.72
CA THR A 138 -13.34 -9.13 12.99
C THR A 138 -12.63 -7.98 13.70
N SER A 139 -11.42 -8.23 14.22
CA SER A 139 -10.68 -7.25 15.03
C SER A 139 -9.26 -6.97 14.49
N PRO A 140 -9.08 -6.71 13.17
CA PRO A 140 -7.76 -6.48 12.58
C PRO A 140 -7.02 -5.28 13.17
N LEU A 141 -7.73 -4.31 13.75
CA LEU A 141 -7.13 -3.12 14.33
C LEU A 141 -6.13 -3.46 15.46
N TYR A 142 -6.42 -4.53 16.22
CA TYR A 142 -5.65 -4.96 17.39
C TYR A 142 -4.78 -6.19 17.12
N ALA A 143 -4.80 -6.73 15.91
CA ALA A 143 -3.98 -7.88 15.57
C ALA A 143 -2.50 -7.48 15.42
N THR A 144 -1.60 -8.32 15.92
CA THR A 144 -0.16 -8.10 15.81
C THR A 144 0.28 -8.16 14.35
N LEU A 145 1.00 -7.14 13.90
CA LEU A 145 1.49 -7.05 12.53
C LEU A 145 2.66 -8.03 12.30
N PRO A 146 2.75 -8.63 11.09
CA PRO A 146 3.79 -9.61 10.78
C PRO A 146 5.20 -9.11 11.10
N GLY A 147 5.96 -9.90 11.86
CA GLY A 147 7.36 -9.58 12.19
C GLY A 147 7.55 -8.41 13.17
N THR A 148 6.49 -7.97 13.86
CA THR A 148 6.54 -6.90 14.86
C THR A 148 5.89 -7.33 16.17
N SER A 149 5.93 -6.46 17.18
CA SER A 149 5.10 -6.54 18.39
C SER A 149 4.00 -5.48 18.43
N THR A 150 3.77 -4.76 17.33
CA THR A 150 2.85 -3.63 17.24
C THR A 150 1.62 -3.98 16.41
N THR A 151 0.60 -3.15 16.51
CA THR A 151 -0.70 -3.28 15.84
C THR A 151 -0.95 -2.10 14.90
N ILE A 152 -2.09 -2.11 14.18
CA ILE A 152 -2.52 -0.92 13.44
C ILE A 152 -2.95 0.17 14.43
N TYR A 153 -3.61 -0.19 15.53
CA TYR A 153 -3.98 0.74 16.59
C TYR A 153 -2.80 1.56 17.11
N ASP A 154 -1.66 0.91 17.41
CA ASP A 154 -0.47 1.59 17.91
C ASP A 154 0.02 2.66 16.91
N GLY A 155 -0.01 2.35 15.61
CA GLY A 155 0.34 3.31 14.56
C GLY A 155 -0.67 4.45 14.39
N LEU A 156 -1.93 4.26 14.80
CA LEU A 156 -2.92 5.35 14.81
C LEU A 156 -2.71 6.29 16.00
N VAL A 157 -2.38 5.75 17.19
CA VAL A 157 -2.09 6.55 18.39
C VAL A 157 -0.93 7.53 18.15
N ASP A 158 0.08 7.12 17.39
CA ASP A 158 1.22 8.00 17.05
C ASP A 158 0.89 9.04 15.94
N CYS A 159 -0.22 8.86 15.23
CA CYS A 159 -0.54 9.63 14.02
C CYS A 159 -1.69 10.63 14.18
N LEU A 160 -2.78 10.22 14.82
CA LEU A 160 -4.01 11.01 15.01
C LEU A 160 -3.90 11.86 16.27
#